data_AF-A0AAV5JLJ7-F1
#
_entry.id   AF-A0AAV5JLJ7-F1
#
_cell.length_a   1.000
_cell.length_b   1.000
_cell.length_c   1.000
_cell.angle_alpha   90.00
_cell.angle_beta   90.00
_cell.angle_gamma   90.00
#
_symmetry.space_group_name_H-M   'P 1'
#
loop_
_entity.id
_entity.type
_entity.pdbx_description
1 polymer ?
#
loop_
_entity_poly.entity_id
_entity_poly.type
_entity_poly.pdbx_seq_one_letter_code
_entity_poly.pdbx_strand_id
1 'polypeptide(L)' 'MKENLEIFDWSLSEEELKKIEEIPQYRICRGEDFISSYGPYRTEGELWDGEL' A
#
# COMPACT_ATOMS: atom_id res chain seq x y z
N MET A 1 -8.20 7.61 17.70
CA MET A 1 -8.32 8.67 16.68
C MET A 1 -7.71 10.01 17.08
N LYS A 2 -7.72 10.41 18.36
CA LYS A 2 -7.06 11.66 18.78
C LYS A 2 -5.55 11.68 18.47
N GLU A 3 -4.86 10.58 18.73
CA GLU A 3 -3.42 10.41 18.47
C GLU A 3 -3.03 10.62 16.99
N ASN A 4 -3.88 10.21 16.04
CA ASN A 4 -3.61 10.42 14.60
C ASN A 4 -3.53 11.90 14.21
N LEU A 5 -4.04 12.81 15.04
CA LEU A 5 -4.00 14.25 14.83
C LEU A 5 -2.75 14.91 15.42
N GLU A 6 -2.01 14.20 16.27
CA GLU A 6 -0.83 14.70 17.00
C GLU A 6 0.47 14.47 16.20
N ILE A 7 0.40 14.45 14.87
CA ILE A 7 1.53 14.14 13.96
C ILE A 7 2.35 15.37 13.52
N PHE A 8 1.93 16.58 13.89
CA PHE A 8 2.52 17.82 13.37
C PHE A 8 3.68 18.37 14.21
N ASP A 9 3.75 18.01 15.49
CA ASP A 9 4.71 18.59 16.45
C ASP A 9 6.05 17.83 16.51
N TRP A 10 6.22 16.79 15.70
CA TRP A 10 7.44 15.98 15.64
C TRP A 10 7.68 15.45 14.22
N SER A 11 8.90 14.98 13.98
CA SER A 11 9.28 14.32 12.73
C SER A 11 10.21 13.14 13.01
N LEU A 12 10.16 12.14 12.14
CA LEU A 12 11.16 11.07 12.12
C LEU A 12 12.53 11.62 11.69
N SER A 13 13.59 11.02 12.23
CA SER A 13 14.96 11.22 11.76
C SER A 13 15.20 10.54 10.41
N GLU A 14 16.26 10.93 9.71
CA GLU A 14 16.67 10.27 8.45
C GLU A 14 16.95 8.76 8.64
N GLU A 15 17.46 8.36 9.80
CA GLU A 15 17.71 6.94 10.10
C GLU A 15 16.40 6.15 10.27
N GLU A 16 15.40 6.74 10.93
CA GLU A 16 14.09 6.12 11.09
C GLU A 16 13.33 6.04 9.76
N LEU A 17 13.46 7.06 8.91
CA LEU A 17 12.90 7.03 7.55
C LEU A 17 13.50 5.89 6.72
N LYS A 18 14.83 5.70 6.77
CA LYS A 18 15.49 4.58 6.06
C LYS A 18 14.99 3.20 6.53
N LYS A 19 14.73 3.03 7.83
CA LYS A 19 14.17 1.77 8.36
C LYS A 19 12.76 1.49 7.83
N ILE A 20 11.98 2.52 7.51
CA ILE A 20 10.66 2.35 6.88
C ILE A 20 10.80 1.89 5.42
N GLU A 21 11.78 2.41 4.68
CA GLU A 21 12.06 2.01 3.30
C GLU A 21 12.46 0.52 3.19
N GLU A 22 13.06 -0.03 4.25
CA GLU A 22 13.44 -1.45 4.32
C GLU A 22 12.26 -2.40 4.59
N ILE A 23 11.08 -1.88 4.91
CA ILE A 23 9.89 -2.71 5.17
C ILE A 23 9.47 -3.41 3.87
N PRO A 24 9.31 -4.76 3.87
CA PRO A 24 8.77 -5.46 2.72
C PRO A 24 7.39 -4.91 2.35
N GLN A 25 7.27 -4.43 1.11
CA GLN A 25 6.01 -3.86 0.61
C GLN A 25 5.09 -4.98 0.12
N TYR A 26 3.81 -4.87 0.48
CA TYR A 26 2.76 -5.78 0.02
C TYR A 26 1.41 -5.07 -0.03
N ARG A 27 0.65 -5.29 -1.10
CA ARG A 27 -0.73 -4.79 -1.20
C ARG A 27 -1.68 -5.71 -0.42
N ILE A 28 -2.31 -5.17 0.64
CA ILE A 28 -3.31 -5.90 1.45
C ILE A 28 -4.62 -6.06 0.68
N CYS A 29 -5.14 -4.97 0.10
CA CYS A 29 -6.37 -4.99 -0.67
C CYS A 29 -6.07 -5.34 -2.13
N ARG A 30 -6.13 -6.62 -2.46
CA ARG A 30 -5.84 -7.15 -3.81
C ARG A 30 -6.93 -6.86 -4.84
N GLY A 31 -8.14 -6.53 -4.38
CA GLY A 31 -9.27 -6.23 -5.26
C GLY A 31 -9.88 -7.46 -5.93
N GLU A 32 -9.86 -8.62 -5.26
CA GLU A 32 -10.33 -9.91 -5.78
C GLU A 32 -11.76 -9.84 -6.34
N ASP A 33 -12.63 -9.03 -5.73
CA ASP A 33 -14.01 -8.80 -6.16
C ASP A 33 -14.14 -8.24 -7.58
N PHE A 34 -13.07 -7.63 -8.11
CA PHE A 34 -13.02 -7.03 -9.44
C PHE A 34 -12.32 -7.91 -10.50
N ILE A 35 -11.85 -9.10 -10.10
CA ILE A 35 -11.10 -10.01 -10.97
C ILE A 35 -12.01 -11.15 -11.42
N SER A 36 -12.11 -11.36 -12.73
CA SER A 36 -12.89 -12.45 -13.31
C SER A 36 -12.34 -12.86 -14.68
N SER A 37 -12.38 -14.15 -15.00
CA SER A 37 -11.99 -14.66 -16.32
C SER A 37 -12.83 -14.09 -17.46
N TYR A 38 -14.07 -13.69 -17.17
CA TYR A 38 -15.00 -13.05 -18.10
C TYR A 38 -15.09 -11.53 -17.91
N GLY A 39 -14.37 -10.98 -16.94
CA GLY A 39 -14.36 -9.56 -16.59
C GLY A 39 -13.33 -8.75 -17.37
N PRO A 40 -13.31 -7.42 -17.16
CA PRO A 40 -12.33 -6.54 -17.77
C PRO A 40 -10.89 -6.80 -17.27
N TYR A 41 -10.75 -7.32 -16.04
CA TYR A 41 -9.48 -7.68 -15.43
C TYR A 41 -9.49 -9.17 -15.08
N ARG A 42 -8.53 -9.92 -15.59
CA ARG A 42 -8.39 -11.37 -15.41
C ARG A 42 -7.34 -11.74 -14.38
N THR A 43 -6.46 -10.80 -14.01
CA THR A 43 -5.40 -11.00 -13.02
C THR A 43 -5.23 -9.76 -12.14
N GLU A 44 -4.59 -9.92 -10.98
CA GLU A 44 -4.23 -8.79 -10.11
C GLU A 44 -3.32 -7.78 -10.83
N GLY A 45 -2.39 -8.28 -11.66
CA GLY A 45 -1.48 -7.42 -12.42
C GLY A 45 -2.20 -6.58 -13.48
N GLU A 46 -3.25 -7.12 -14.11
CA GLU A 46 -4.10 -6.36 -15.03
C GLU A 46 -4.94 -5.31 -14.28
N LEU A 47 -5.39 -5.59 -13.05
CA LEU A 47 -6.17 -4.66 -12.25
C LEU A 47 -5.33 -3.47 -11.75
N TRP A 48 -4.05 -3.71 -11.43
CA TRP A 48 -3.15 -2.73 -10.82
C TRP A 48 -2.04 -2.24 -11.76
N ASP A 49 -2.14 -2.51 -13.06
CA ASP A 49 -1.12 -2.14 -14.05
C ASP A 49 0.31 -2.59 -13.69
N GLY A 50 0.43 -3.72 -12.99
CA GLY A 50 1.69 -4.27 -12.49
C GLY A 50 2.18 -3.71 -11.15
N GLU A 51 1.45 -2.80 -10.51
CA GLU A 51 1.78 -2.23 -9.18
C GLU A 51 1.31 -3.14 -8.03
N LEU A 52 1.94 -4.31 -7.89
CA LEU A 52 1.64 -5.32 -6.86
C LEU A 52 2.64 -5.33 -5.69
#